data_AF-A0A923YB55-F1
#
_entry.id   AF-A0A923YB55-F1
#
_cell.length_a   1.000
_cell.length_b   1.000
_cell.length_c   1.000
_cell.angle_alpha   90.00
_cell.angle_beta   90.00
_cell.angle_gamma   90.00
#
_symmetry.space_group_name_H-M   'P 1'
#
loop_
_entity.id
_entity.type
_entity.pdbx_description
1 polymer ?
#
loop_
_entity_poly.entity_id
_entity_poly.type
_entity_poly.pdbx_seq_one_letter_code
_entity_poly.pdbx_strand_id
1 'polypeptide(L)'
;MRGPTHRPARRLGCALFAALGLAHAAHAGDDAPGLCVPPLPAYKTECAACPALSAWLASNARTGKKVREEPPEDRITRSAWFTHKHDEVPAAAWKRPAVKGASNCAACHAQADREDGHRFHWPTGLAECLRHDL
;
A
#
# COMPACT_ATOMS: atom_id res chain seq x y z
N MET A 1 73.37 -4.28 -25.51
CA MET A 1 73.61 -2.85 -25.25
C MET A 1 72.26 -2.17 -25.09
N ARG A 2 71.84 -1.89 -23.84
CA ARG A 2 70.58 -1.23 -23.49
C ARG A 2 70.93 0.16 -22.96
N GLY A 3 70.58 1.21 -23.71
CA GLY A 3 70.66 2.59 -23.26
C GLY A 3 69.33 3.01 -22.60
N PRO A 4 69.34 3.83 -21.54
CA PRO A 4 68.13 4.33 -20.90
C PRO A 4 67.57 5.52 -21.69
N THR A 5 66.37 5.37 -22.27
CA THR A 5 65.63 6.49 -22.82
C THR A 5 64.75 7.09 -21.72
N HIS A 6 65.20 8.23 -21.18
CA HIS A 6 64.41 9.03 -20.25
C HIS A 6 63.16 9.57 -20.96
N ARG A 7 61.98 9.18 -20.49
CA ARG A 7 60.71 9.81 -20.88
C ARG A 7 60.51 11.08 -20.05
N PRO A 8 60.29 12.26 -20.66
CA PRO A 8 60.03 13.47 -19.91
C PRO A 8 58.64 13.42 -19.25
N ALA A 9 58.62 13.74 -17.96
CA ALA A 9 57.41 13.95 -17.18
C ALA A 9 56.69 15.22 -17.66
N ARG A 10 55.54 15.07 -18.31
CA ARG A 10 54.59 16.18 -18.50
C ARG A 10 53.65 16.20 -17.31
N ARG A 11 54.03 16.99 -16.30
CA ARG A 11 53.09 17.57 -15.34
C ARG A 11 52.45 18.77 -16.03
N LEU A 12 51.13 18.82 -16.11
CA LEU A 12 50.25 19.98 -15.90
C LEU A 12 48.87 19.67 -16.48
N GLY A 13 47.85 19.82 -15.64
CA GLY A 13 46.45 19.79 -16.06
C GLY A 13 45.56 19.17 -14.99
N CYS A 14 45.39 19.87 -13.86
CA CYS A 14 44.20 19.67 -13.03
C CYS A 14 42.97 19.94 -13.90
N ALA A 15 42.36 18.88 -14.43
CA ALA A 15 40.99 18.96 -14.92
C ALA A 15 40.09 18.99 -13.68
N LEU A 16 39.72 20.21 -13.26
CA LEU A 16 38.60 20.45 -12.37
C LEU A 16 37.35 19.91 -13.08
N PHE A 17 36.96 18.67 -12.78
CA PHE A 17 35.61 18.20 -13.07
C PHE A 17 34.68 18.96 -12.12
N ALA A 18 34.11 20.05 -12.63
CA ALA A 18 33.04 20.76 -11.96
C ALA A 18 31.91 19.76 -11.69
N ALA A 19 31.69 19.50 -10.41
CA ALA A 19 30.55 18.78 -9.91
C ALA A 19 29.28 19.57 -10.24
N LEU A 20 28.45 19.03 -11.14
CA LEU A 20 27.02 19.27 -11.14
C LEU A 20 26.31 17.91 -11.21
N GLY A 21 26.46 17.14 -10.13
CA GLY A 21 25.51 16.10 -9.78
C GLY A 21 24.43 16.72 -8.88
N LEU A 22 23.40 17.33 -9.47
CA LEU A 22 22.17 17.57 -8.72
C LEU A 22 21.45 16.23 -8.59
N ALA A 23 21.70 15.55 -7.47
CA ALA A 23 20.84 14.50 -6.99
C ALA A 23 19.50 15.10 -6.55
N HIS A 24 18.44 14.71 -7.25
CA HIS A 24 17.09 14.44 -6.76
C HIS A 24 16.54 15.31 -5.61
N ALA A 25 15.65 16.23 -5.98
CA ALA A 25 14.40 16.39 -5.25
C ALA A 25 13.26 16.29 -6.27
N ALA A 26 12.77 15.06 -6.49
CA ALA A 26 11.47 14.88 -7.11
C ALA A 26 10.42 15.33 -6.11
N HIS A 27 10.03 16.61 -6.17
CA HIS A 27 8.81 17.06 -5.53
C HIS A 27 7.64 16.58 -6.39
N ALA A 28 7.17 15.36 -6.15
CA ALA A 28 5.83 14.96 -6.56
C ALA A 28 4.87 15.63 -5.58
N GLY A 29 4.32 16.75 -5.98
CA GLY A 29 3.24 17.41 -5.27
C GLY A 29 2.37 18.06 -6.31
N ASP A 30 1.40 17.32 -6.82
CA ASP A 30 0.25 17.79 -7.60
C ASP A 30 -0.81 16.66 -7.61
N ASP A 31 -1.41 16.41 -6.45
CA ASP A 31 -2.57 15.52 -6.32
C ASP A 31 -3.85 16.38 -6.31
N ALA A 32 -4.58 16.39 -7.41
CA ALA A 32 -6.01 16.68 -7.43
C ALA A 32 -6.61 15.96 -8.65
N PRO A 33 -7.77 15.27 -8.55
CA PRO A 33 -8.98 15.84 -7.94
C PRO A 33 -9.86 14.86 -7.14
N GLY A 34 -10.42 15.33 -6.03
CA GLY A 34 -11.64 14.73 -5.43
C GLY A 34 -11.47 14.21 -4.02
N LEU A 35 -11.83 15.05 -3.05
CA LEU A 35 -11.98 14.75 -1.63
C LEU A 35 -10.80 14.02 -0.94
N CYS A 36 -9.62 14.66 -0.90
CA CYS A 36 -8.79 14.53 0.30
C CYS A 36 -9.60 15.15 1.45
N VAL A 37 -10.36 14.34 2.18
CA VAL A 37 -11.07 14.81 3.37
C VAL A 37 -9.99 15.27 4.33
N PRO A 38 -9.90 16.57 4.66
CA PRO A 38 -8.88 17.07 5.55
C PRO A 38 -9.10 16.34 6.88
N PRO A 39 -8.12 15.56 7.32
CA PRO A 39 -8.38 14.65 8.40
C PRO A 39 -8.60 15.50 9.67
N LEU A 40 -9.66 15.17 10.43
CA LEU A 40 -10.25 16.02 11.47
C LEU A 40 -9.20 16.43 12.51
N PRO A 41 -9.14 17.68 12.98
CA PRO A 41 -8.06 18.17 13.87
C PRO A 41 -7.79 17.27 15.09
N ALA A 42 -8.79 16.56 15.62
CA ALA A 42 -8.63 15.57 16.67
C ALA A 42 -7.64 14.42 16.34
N TYR A 43 -7.62 13.88 15.10
CA TYR A 43 -6.67 12.80 14.77
C TYR A 43 -5.22 13.31 14.66
N LYS A 44 -4.99 14.58 14.26
CA LYS A 44 -3.65 15.16 14.13
C LYS A 44 -2.98 15.32 15.50
N THR A 45 -3.77 15.65 16.51
CA THR A 45 -3.27 16.04 17.82
C THR A 45 -3.02 14.85 18.75
N GLU A 46 -3.60 13.68 18.48
CA GLU A 46 -3.59 12.55 19.43
C GLU A 46 -2.60 11.41 19.08
N CYS A 47 -1.94 11.48 17.93
CA CYS A 47 -1.20 10.34 17.40
C CYS A 47 0.29 10.64 17.24
N ALA A 48 1.05 10.53 18.34
CA ALA A 48 2.51 10.64 18.33
C ALA A 48 3.18 9.62 17.36
N ALA A 49 2.51 8.49 17.08
CA ALA A 49 3.01 7.44 16.20
C ALA A 49 2.61 7.60 14.72
N CYS A 50 1.73 8.55 14.37
CA CYS A 50 1.18 8.62 13.01
C CYS A 50 2.21 8.82 11.91
N PRO A 51 3.26 9.68 12.07
CA PRO A 51 4.29 9.79 11.04
C PRO A 51 5.01 8.46 10.78
N ALA A 52 5.32 7.70 11.83
CA ALA A 52 5.98 6.41 11.72
C ALA A 52 5.05 5.36 11.06
N LEU A 53 3.78 5.33 11.43
CA LEU A 53 2.78 4.44 10.83
C LEU A 53 2.57 4.77 9.34
N SER A 54 2.40 6.04 8.99
CA SER A 54 2.23 6.47 7.60
C SER A 54 3.45 6.11 6.74
N ALA A 55 4.66 6.38 7.24
CA ALA A 55 5.89 6.01 6.53
C ALA A 55 6.02 4.50 6.33
N TRP A 56 5.66 3.71 7.35
CA TRP A 56 5.68 2.26 7.29
C TRP A 56 4.65 1.74 6.28
N LEU A 57 3.41 2.24 6.32
CA LEU A 57 2.36 1.84 5.38
C LEU A 57 2.73 2.17 3.94
N ALA A 58 3.24 3.37 3.67
CA ALA A 58 3.69 3.77 2.34
C ALA A 58 4.82 2.87 1.81
N SER A 59 5.74 2.45 2.68
CA SER A 59 6.88 1.60 2.30
C SER A 59 6.52 0.12 2.11
N ASN A 60 5.43 -0.35 2.76
CA ASN A 60 5.02 -1.75 2.76
C ASN A 60 3.69 -2.01 2.02
N ALA A 61 3.09 -0.98 1.42
CA ALA A 61 1.87 -1.11 0.65
C ALA A 61 2.07 -2.05 -0.55
N ARG A 62 1.01 -2.81 -0.89
CA ARG A 62 1.00 -3.62 -2.11
C ARG A 62 1.20 -2.70 -3.32
N THR A 63 2.15 -3.05 -4.19
CA THR A 63 2.34 -2.37 -5.48
C THR A 63 1.83 -3.24 -6.63
N GLY A 64 1.34 -2.62 -7.71
CA GLY A 64 0.94 -3.32 -8.93
C GLY A 64 -0.41 -2.90 -9.51
N LYS A 65 -0.74 -3.39 -10.71
CA LYS A 65 -1.89 -2.93 -11.50
C LYS A 65 -3.24 -3.01 -10.77
N LYS A 66 -3.44 -4.03 -9.93
CA LYS A 66 -4.70 -4.30 -9.21
C LYS A 66 -4.97 -3.34 -8.04
N VAL A 67 -3.93 -2.63 -7.58
CA VAL A 67 -3.96 -1.75 -6.40
C VAL A 67 -3.44 -0.35 -6.74
N ARG A 68 -3.29 -0.04 -8.04
CA ARG A 68 -2.82 1.26 -8.52
C ARG A 68 -3.89 2.34 -8.40
N GLU A 69 -5.15 1.96 -8.49
CA GLU A 69 -6.26 2.88 -8.30
C GLU A 69 -6.64 2.93 -6.82
N GLU A 70 -6.71 4.14 -6.29
CA GLU A 70 -7.09 4.38 -4.90
C GLU A 70 -8.55 3.96 -4.67
N PRO A 71 -8.83 3.14 -3.65
CA PRO A 71 -10.20 2.75 -3.35
C PRO A 71 -11.06 3.98 -3.01
N PRO A 72 -12.31 4.05 -3.50
CA PRO A 72 -13.20 5.15 -3.14
C PRO A 72 -13.33 5.30 -1.61
N GLU A 73 -13.28 6.56 -1.15
CA GLU A 73 -13.35 6.94 0.27
C GLU A 73 -12.25 6.30 1.15
N ASP A 74 -11.11 5.91 0.56
CA ASP A 74 -10.00 5.24 1.24
C ASP A 74 -10.40 3.91 1.90
N ARG A 75 -11.42 3.24 1.35
CA ARG A 75 -11.96 1.98 1.88
C ARG A 75 -11.56 0.79 1.01
N ILE A 76 -10.70 -0.07 1.54
CA ILE A 76 -10.28 -1.33 0.88
C ILE A 76 -11.50 -2.15 0.38
N THR A 77 -12.57 -2.20 1.18
CA THR A 77 -13.81 -2.94 0.87
C THR A 77 -14.60 -2.39 -0.32
N ARG A 78 -14.22 -1.21 -0.85
CA ARG A 78 -14.81 -0.58 -2.04
C ARG A 78 -13.91 -0.65 -3.27
N SER A 79 -12.70 -1.20 -3.14
CA SER A 79 -11.81 -1.39 -4.28
C SER A 79 -12.39 -2.37 -5.29
N ALA A 80 -12.12 -2.17 -6.58
CA ALA A 80 -12.56 -3.07 -7.63
C ALA A 80 -12.07 -4.52 -7.40
N TRP A 81 -10.84 -4.67 -6.90
CA TRP A 81 -10.28 -5.97 -6.55
C TRP A 81 -11.07 -6.66 -5.42
N PHE A 82 -11.39 -5.93 -4.33
CA PHE A 82 -12.14 -6.50 -3.22
C PHE A 82 -13.53 -6.95 -3.66
N THR A 83 -14.26 -6.10 -4.39
CA THR A 83 -15.60 -6.41 -4.90
C THR A 83 -15.57 -7.66 -5.78
N HIS A 84 -14.62 -7.75 -6.70
CA HIS A 84 -14.46 -8.94 -7.55
C HIS A 84 -14.07 -10.20 -6.77
N LYS A 85 -13.35 -10.08 -5.64
CA LYS A 85 -13.00 -11.26 -4.81
C LYS A 85 -14.11 -11.73 -3.90
N HIS A 86 -15.18 -10.96 -3.76
CA HIS A 86 -16.27 -11.21 -2.83
C HIS A 86 -17.64 -11.17 -3.50
N ASP A 87 -17.69 -11.23 -4.83
CA ASP A 87 -18.92 -11.23 -5.62
C ASP A 87 -19.75 -12.50 -5.41
N GLU A 88 -19.12 -13.63 -5.06
CA GLU A 88 -19.78 -14.88 -4.65
C GLU A 88 -20.46 -14.79 -3.26
N VAL A 89 -20.20 -13.74 -2.47
CA VAL A 89 -20.81 -13.60 -1.15
C VAL A 89 -22.15 -12.86 -1.27
N PRO A 90 -23.29 -13.53 -1.02
CA PRO A 90 -24.59 -12.92 -1.23
C PRO A 90 -24.85 -11.76 -0.26
N ALA A 91 -25.64 -10.77 -0.70
CA ALA A 91 -25.99 -9.60 0.10
C ALA A 91 -26.58 -9.94 1.48
N ALA A 92 -27.30 -11.05 1.58
CA ALA A 92 -27.84 -11.55 2.85
C ALA A 92 -26.73 -11.87 3.86
N ALA A 93 -25.59 -12.43 3.41
CA ALA A 93 -24.46 -12.76 4.28
C ALA A 93 -23.83 -11.50 4.90
N TRP A 94 -23.69 -10.42 4.12
CA TRP A 94 -23.16 -9.14 4.59
C TRP A 94 -24.05 -8.47 5.65
N LYS A 95 -25.36 -8.68 5.58
CA LYS A 95 -26.34 -8.11 6.51
C LYS A 95 -26.45 -8.87 7.84
N ARG A 96 -25.75 -10.00 7.99
CA ARG A 96 -25.86 -10.82 9.20
C ARG A 96 -25.25 -10.10 10.41
N PRO A 97 -25.90 -10.17 11.60
CA PRO A 97 -25.40 -9.52 12.82
C PRO A 97 -23.99 -9.96 13.23
N ALA A 98 -23.61 -11.20 12.92
CA ALA A 98 -22.26 -11.72 13.20
C ALA A 98 -21.18 -11.11 12.30
N VAL A 99 -21.53 -10.70 11.07
CA VAL A 99 -20.59 -10.16 10.09
C VAL A 99 -20.41 -8.66 10.28
N LYS A 100 -21.49 -7.90 10.55
CA LYS A 100 -21.43 -6.43 10.77
C LYS A 100 -20.85 -5.63 9.59
N GLY A 101 -20.79 -6.23 8.40
CA GLY A 101 -20.34 -5.61 7.14
C GLY A 101 -18.96 -6.07 6.67
N ALA A 102 -18.60 -5.65 5.45
CA ALA A 102 -17.40 -6.10 4.74
C ALA A 102 -16.08 -5.69 5.40
N SER A 103 -16.09 -4.68 6.29
CA SER A 103 -14.89 -4.22 6.99
C SER A 103 -14.46 -5.13 8.14
N ASN A 104 -15.31 -6.08 8.57
CA ASN A 104 -15.01 -7.01 9.63
C ASN A 104 -14.41 -8.30 9.08
N CYS A 105 -13.18 -8.22 8.56
CA CYS A 105 -12.50 -9.32 7.87
C CYS A 105 -12.49 -10.62 8.71
N ALA A 106 -12.27 -10.49 10.01
CA ALA A 106 -12.15 -11.61 10.95
C ALA A 106 -13.46 -12.38 11.18
N ALA A 107 -14.62 -11.84 10.77
CA ALA A 107 -15.89 -12.58 10.85
C ALA A 107 -15.95 -13.77 9.89
N CYS A 108 -15.22 -13.69 8.77
CA CYS A 108 -15.20 -14.72 7.72
C CYS A 108 -13.80 -15.34 7.54
N HIS A 109 -12.74 -14.61 7.83
CA HIS A 109 -11.36 -15.05 7.67
C HIS A 109 -10.66 -15.12 9.03
N ALA A 110 -10.51 -16.34 9.59
CA ALA A 110 -9.98 -16.55 10.95
C ALA A 110 -8.55 -16.02 11.14
N GLN A 111 -7.81 -15.85 10.04
CA GLN A 111 -6.41 -15.43 10.02
C GLN A 111 -6.24 -14.18 9.15
N ALA A 112 -7.23 -13.27 9.17
CA ALA A 112 -7.22 -12.04 8.36
C ALA A 112 -6.05 -11.09 8.65
N ASP A 113 -5.39 -11.25 9.82
CA ASP A 113 -4.21 -10.50 10.25
C ASP A 113 -2.89 -11.11 9.75
N ARG A 114 -2.95 -12.22 9.02
CA ARG A 114 -1.79 -12.92 8.43
C ARG A 114 -1.75 -12.73 6.92
N GLU A 115 -0.62 -13.12 6.34
CA GLU A 115 -0.26 -12.90 4.93
C GLU A 115 -1.22 -13.51 3.90
N ASP A 116 -2.12 -14.40 4.31
CA ASP A 116 -3.08 -15.09 3.47
C ASP A 116 -4.50 -15.18 4.08
N GLY A 117 -5.37 -14.23 3.71
CA GLY A 117 -6.81 -14.30 4.00
C GLY A 117 -7.56 -15.47 3.34
N HIS A 118 -6.89 -16.52 2.87
CA HIS A 118 -7.52 -17.65 2.18
C HIS A 118 -8.21 -18.63 3.13
N ARG A 119 -7.83 -18.66 4.41
CA ARG A 119 -8.54 -19.47 5.41
C ARG A 119 -9.87 -18.82 5.75
N PHE A 120 -10.87 -19.23 5.00
CA PHE A 120 -12.25 -18.89 5.23
C PHE A 120 -12.90 -19.87 6.22
N HIS A 121 -13.71 -19.34 7.13
CA HIS A 121 -14.64 -20.13 7.92
C HIS A 121 -15.96 -19.38 7.99
N TRP A 122 -17.06 -20.13 7.96
CA TRP A 122 -18.34 -19.56 8.29
C TRP A 122 -18.48 -19.47 9.82
N PRO A 123 -19.02 -18.36 10.38
CA PRO A 123 -19.50 -18.33 11.75
C PRO A 123 -20.48 -19.47 12.00
N THR A 124 -20.45 -20.06 13.19
CA THR A 124 -21.39 -21.11 13.58
C THR A 124 -22.83 -20.61 13.40
N GLY A 125 -23.66 -21.36 12.66
CA GLY A 125 -25.03 -20.98 12.27
C GLY A 125 -25.18 -20.33 10.88
N LEU A 126 -24.10 -19.83 10.26
CA LEU A 126 -24.16 -19.19 8.93
C LEU A 126 -24.21 -20.20 7.77
N ALA A 127 -23.51 -21.32 7.91
CA ALA A 127 -23.44 -22.38 6.90
C ALA A 127 -24.77 -23.12 6.71
N GLU A 128 -25.62 -23.13 7.75
CA GLU A 128 -26.96 -23.74 7.71
C GLU A 128 -27.92 -22.93 6.83
N CYS A 129 -27.95 -21.60 7.00
CA CYS A 129 -28.85 -20.72 6.24
C CYS A 129 -28.46 -20.60 4.76
N LEU A 130 -27.16 -20.58 4.44
CA LEU A 130 -26.71 -20.40 3.05
C LEU A 130 -27.05 -21.60 2.15
N ARG A 131 -27.19 -22.81 2.72
CA ARG A 131 -27.61 -24.02 1.98
C ARG A 131 -29.11 -24.06 1.69
N HIS A 132 -29.90 -23.23 2.36
CA HIS A 132 -31.36 -23.18 2.20
C HIS A 132 -31.82 -22.18 1.13
N ASP A 133 -30.90 -21.34 0.62
CA ASP A 133 -31.15 -20.28 -0.36
C ASP A 133 -30.47 -20.56 -1.75
N LEU A 134 -29.95 -21.78 -1.96
CA LEU A 134 -29.35 -22.25 -3.23
C LEU A 134 -30.22 -23.32 -3.90
#